data_AF-A0A9X2BHR8-F1
#
_entry.id   AF-A0A9X2BHR8-F1
#
_cell.length_a   1.000
_cell.length_b   1.000
_cell.length_c   1.000
_cell.angle_alpha   90.00
_cell.angle_beta   90.00
_cell.angle_gamma   90.00
#
_symmetry.space_group_name_H-M   'P 1'
#
loop_
_entity.id
_entity.type
_entity.pdbx_description
1 polymer ?
#
loop_
_entity_poly.entity_id
_entity_poly.type
_entity_poly.pdbx_seq_one_letter_code
_entity_poly.pdbx_strand_id
1 'polypeptide(L)'
;MATWTSADLERLAEIKRNGEITSGIIRSVGKLQMPVEENGQMVSKRVEVAVFELGGGVKGYCPVQEFSKYEHRSLIGFVGTRQEVTIKQLHLDHQVAIVSVKEADHQRKSVLWHKIKELKEQGTLNDQQFTAKITGYNEEKQYIYVKVEGATAFMFRNDWNHERTYNVADVAQRNLEIPIKISRFDEETGKIQVSRKAAIEDNFRALMEQYENMERFVGRVQNVHAIHGIFIQLDKGVVVKGEKPSSIPSPRPNDIVSCRLKGVDYKKRTARVVITGYPEGQKERVDPGAFLYQ
;
A
#
# COMPACT_ATOMS: atom_id res chain seq x y z
N MET A 1 34.61 11.24 10.16
CA MET A 1 33.77 11.93 11.17
C MET A 1 33.29 13.21 10.51
N ALA A 2 32.02 13.25 10.07
CA ALA A 2 31.49 14.42 9.38
C ALA A 2 31.30 15.56 10.39
N THR A 3 32.01 16.66 10.20
CA THR A 3 31.87 17.92 10.93
C THR A 3 30.58 18.60 10.45
N TRP A 4 29.55 18.61 11.30
CA TRP A 4 28.28 19.30 11.03
C TRP A 4 28.41 20.78 11.43
N THR A 5 27.97 21.67 10.53
CA THR A 5 28.20 23.12 10.53
C THR A 5 27.04 23.92 11.14
N SER A 6 27.31 25.11 11.68
CA SER A 6 26.37 26.09 12.24
C SER A 6 25.07 26.30 11.44
N ALA A 7 25.12 26.13 10.12
CA ALA A 7 23.98 26.23 9.21
C ALA A 7 22.81 25.28 9.55
N ASP A 8 23.10 24.07 10.04
CA ASP A 8 22.02 23.11 10.36
C ASP A 8 21.26 23.49 11.64
N LEU A 9 21.94 24.15 12.59
CA LEU A 9 21.31 24.67 13.81
C LEU A 9 20.40 25.86 13.50
N GLU A 10 20.86 26.76 12.63
CA GLU A 10 20.05 27.89 12.13
C GLU A 10 18.80 27.39 11.41
N ARG A 11 18.94 26.37 10.55
CA ARG A 11 17.82 25.72 9.87
C ARG A 11 16.80 25.12 10.84
N LEU A 12 17.25 24.43 11.89
CA LEU A 12 16.32 23.90 12.91
C LEU A 12 15.64 25.02 13.72
N ALA A 13 16.35 26.12 13.97
CA ALA A 13 15.77 27.30 14.62
C ALA A 13 14.76 28.02 13.71
N GLU A 14 14.96 28.02 12.40
CA GLU A 14 13.98 28.50 11.40
C GLU A 14 12.76 27.59 11.33
N ILE A 15 12.96 26.26 11.22
CA ILE A 15 11.88 25.26 11.23
C ILE A 15 11.00 25.44 12.46
N LYS A 16 11.61 25.61 13.65
CA LYS A 16 10.87 25.88 14.87
C LYS A 16 10.09 27.21 14.79
N ARG A 17 10.72 28.28 14.31
CA ARG A 17 10.07 29.61 14.17
C ARG A 17 8.86 29.57 13.22
N ASN A 18 8.97 28.78 12.16
CA ASN A 18 7.90 28.62 11.17
C ASN A 18 6.87 27.55 11.56
N GLY A 19 7.14 26.76 12.60
CA GLY A 19 6.30 25.62 13.00
C GLY A 19 6.30 24.48 11.98
N GLU A 20 7.37 24.37 11.19
CA GLU A 20 7.52 23.37 10.13
C GLU A 20 7.84 21.97 10.69
N ILE A 21 7.53 20.97 9.88
CA ILE A 21 7.77 19.57 10.19
C ILE A 21 9.15 19.19 9.67
N THR A 22 9.96 18.59 10.54
CA THR A 22 11.24 17.99 10.16
C THR A 22 11.16 16.47 10.23
N SER A 23 12.14 15.77 9.67
CA SER A 23 12.22 14.31 9.78
C SER A 23 13.44 13.90 10.59
N GLY A 24 13.28 12.87 11.41
CA GLY A 24 14.33 12.31 12.25
C GLY A 24 14.32 10.79 12.26
N ILE A 25 15.48 10.19 12.47
CA ILE A 25 15.60 8.72 12.64
C ILE A 25 15.67 8.41 14.14
N ILE A 26 14.88 7.45 14.58
CA ILE A 26 14.91 7.00 15.98
C ILE A 26 16.16 6.13 16.18
N ARG A 27 17.11 6.61 16.98
CA ARG A 27 18.36 5.88 17.27
C ARG A 27 18.26 4.96 18.46
N SER A 28 17.55 5.38 19.49
CA SER A 28 17.42 4.62 20.73
C SER A 28 16.16 4.99 21.48
N VAL A 29 15.75 4.12 22.40
CA VAL A 29 14.66 4.38 23.34
C VAL A 29 15.21 4.22 24.76
N GLY A 30 14.87 5.14 25.64
CA GLY A 30 15.36 5.15 27.02
C GLY A 30 14.33 5.73 27.98
N LYS A 31 14.67 5.77 29.28
CA LYS A 31 13.85 6.40 30.31
C LYS A 31 14.57 7.64 30.84
N LEU A 32 14.00 8.82 30.62
CA LEU A 32 14.56 10.10 31.06
C LEU A 32 13.55 10.85 31.92
N GLN A 33 14.04 11.74 32.80
CA GLN A 33 13.19 12.75 33.41
C GLN A 33 12.91 13.82 32.37
N MET A 34 11.64 13.98 32.02
CA MET A 34 11.21 14.96 31.02
C MET A 34 10.11 15.85 31.62
N PRO A 35 10.07 17.13 31.25
CA PRO A 35 8.88 17.94 31.47
C PRO A 35 7.79 17.45 30.52
N VAL A 36 6.74 16.85 31.08
CA VAL A 36 5.58 16.36 30.33
C VAL A 36 4.39 17.21 30.72
N GLU A 37 3.61 17.60 29.72
CA GLU A 37 2.36 18.35 29.92
C GLU A 37 1.25 17.36 30.30
N GLU A 38 0.80 17.42 31.55
CA GLU A 38 -0.27 16.57 32.11
C GLU A 38 -1.36 17.50 32.67
N ASN A 39 -2.58 17.41 32.13
CA ASN A 39 -3.72 18.29 32.49
C ASN A 39 -3.45 19.80 32.38
N GLY A 40 -2.62 20.23 31.42
CA GLY A 40 -2.25 21.65 31.21
C GLY A 40 -1.19 22.17 32.17
N GLN A 41 -0.55 21.31 32.97
CA GLN A 41 0.58 21.66 33.82
C GLN A 41 1.82 20.88 33.40
N MET A 42 2.99 21.53 33.45
CA MET A 42 4.28 20.90 33.15
C MET A 42 4.79 20.18 34.40
N VAL A 43 4.81 18.84 34.35
CA VAL A 43 5.28 17.99 35.45
C VAL A 43 6.55 17.24 35.02
N SER A 44 7.58 17.26 35.86
CA SER A 44 8.79 16.47 35.63
C SER A 44 8.53 15.01 36.00
N LYS A 45 8.51 14.12 35.01
CA LYS A 45 8.20 12.70 35.20
C LYS A 45 9.21 11.84 34.47
N ARG A 46 9.54 10.68 35.06
CA ARG A 46 10.40 9.70 34.42
C ARG A 46 9.57 8.88 33.44
N VAL A 47 9.71 9.17 32.15
CA VAL A 47 8.92 8.56 31.08
C VAL A 47 9.82 7.87 30.05
N GLU A 48 9.26 6.95 29.27
CA GLU A 48 9.92 6.41 28.09
C GLU A 48 10.03 7.51 27.03
N VAL A 49 11.20 7.64 26.43
CA VAL A 49 11.56 8.68 25.47
C VAL A 49 12.21 8.03 24.25
N ALA A 50 11.71 8.35 23.07
CA ALA A 50 12.38 8.06 21.82
C ALA A 50 13.43 9.15 21.53
N VAL A 51 14.67 8.74 21.30
CA VAL A 51 15.78 9.61 20.95
C VAL A 51 15.94 9.61 19.44
N PHE A 52 15.68 10.77 18.85
CA PHE A 52 15.83 11.07 17.43
C PHE A 52 17.21 11.65 17.15
N GLU A 53 17.80 11.24 16.04
CA GLU A 53 18.85 12.02 15.40
C GLU A 53 18.19 12.91 14.34
N LEU A 54 18.24 14.21 14.58
CA LEU A 54 17.81 15.26 13.66
C LEU A 54 19.01 15.71 12.81
N GLY A 55 18.76 16.53 11.79
CA GLY A 55 19.84 17.16 11.02
C GLY A 55 20.80 17.97 11.90
N GLY A 56 22.06 18.11 11.49
CA GLY A 56 23.04 18.94 12.20
C GLY A 56 23.59 18.36 13.50
N GLY A 57 23.42 17.05 13.75
CA GLY A 57 23.89 16.41 14.99
C GLY A 57 23.03 16.68 16.23
N VAL A 58 21.88 17.36 16.06
CA VAL A 58 20.96 17.67 17.16
C VAL A 58 20.20 16.41 17.59
N LYS A 59 20.16 16.17 18.91
CA LYS A 59 19.38 15.08 19.49
C LYS A 59 17.97 15.55 19.80
N GLY A 60 16.96 14.90 19.21
CA GLY A 60 15.56 15.10 19.54
C GLY A 60 15.08 14.13 20.60
N TYR A 61 14.38 14.60 21.63
CA TYR A 61 13.72 13.76 22.64
C TYR A 61 12.22 13.86 22.46
N CYS A 62 11.57 12.73 22.20
CA CYS A 62 10.12 12.61 22.13
C CYS A 62 9.62 11.76 23.31
N PRO A 63 8.93 12.34 24.30
CA PRO A 63 8.28 11.56 25.34
C PRO A 63 7.14 10.71 24.74
N VAL A 64 6.83 9.58 25.38
CA VAL A 64 5.81 8.63 24.89
C VAL A 64 4.43 9.26 24.65
N GLN A 65 4.05 10.27 25.45
CA GLN A 65 2.79 11.01 25.33
C GLN A 65 2.70 11.86 24.04
N GLU A 66 3.86 12.25 23.50
CA GLU A 66 4.00 13.05 22.28
C GLU A 66 4.34 12.20 21.06
N PHE A 67 4.47 10.87 21.24
CA PHE A 67 4.85 9.97 20.15
C PHE A 67 3.66 9.58 19.27
N SER A 68 2.50 9.36 19.85
CA SER A 68 1.31 8.94 19.11
C SER A 68 0.04 9.26 19.88
N LYS A 69 -1.09 9.36 19.17
CA LYS A 69 -2.41 9.39 19.80
C LYS A 69 -2.76 8.05 20.48
N TYR A 70 -2.17 6.96 19.99
CA TYR A 70 -2.41 5.62 20.52
C TYR A 70 -1.33 5.25 21.54
N GLU A 71 -1.75 4.52 22.58
CA GLU A 71 -0.82 3.99 23.56
C GLU A 71 -0.07 2.78 22.98
N HIS A 72 1.27 2.82 23.07
CA HIS A 72 2.14 1.73 22.67
C HIS A 72 2.69 1.05 23.91
N ARG A 73 2.85 -0.28 23.88
CA ARG A 73 3.47 -1.03 24.97
C ARG A 73 4.94 -0.63 25.20
N SER A 74 5.65 -0.29 24.12
CA SER A 74 7.00 0.27 24.14
C SER A 74 7.32 0.93 22.79
N LEU A 75 8.22 1.91 22.82
CA LEU A 75 8.73 2.57 21.62
C LEU A 75 9.87 1.81 20.92
N ILE A 76 10.39 0.73 21.52
CA ILE A 76 11.56 -0.01 21.01
C ILE A 76 11.36 -0.48 19.56
N GLY A 77 10.14 -0.89 19.18
CA GLY A 77 9.83 -1.35 17.82
C GLY A 77 9.95 -0.28 16.73
N PHE A 78 10.11 1.00 17.10
CA PHE A 78 10.29 2.11 16.17
C PHE A 78 11.76 2.49 15.96
N VAL A 79 12.70 1.88 16.69
CA VAL A 79 14.14 2.13 16.50
C VAL A 79 14.56 1.79 15.06
N GLY A 80 15.34 2.66 14.45
CA GLY A 80 15.74 2.59 13.04
C GLY A 80 14.72 3.14 12.06
N THR A 81 13.50 3.49 12.50
CA THR A 81 12.51 4.10 11.62
C THR A 81 12.68 5.61 11.52
N ARG A 82 12.42 6.17 10.33
CA ARG A 82 12.31 7.61 10.11
C ARG A 82 10.87 8.04 10.41
N GLN A 83 10.72 9.10 11.20
CA GLN A 83 9.43 9.73 11.49
C GLN A 83 9.50 11.24 11.28
N GLU A 84 8.35 11.82 10.99
CA GLU A 84 8.14 13.26 10.95
C GLU A 84 7.87 13.78 12.38
N VAL A 85 8.47 14.92 12.72
CA VAL A 85 8.41 15.52 14.05
C VAL A 85 8.35 17.04 13.97
N THR A 86 7.65 17.65 14.91
CA THR A 86 7.62 19.11 15.12
C THR A 86 8.46 19.44 16.36
N ILE A 87 9.25 20.51 16.30
CA ILE A 87 10.14 20.93 17.40
C ILE A 87 9.35 21.83 18.37
N LYS A 88 8.99 21.32 19.55
CA LYS A 88 8.34 22.13 20.60
C LYS A 88 9.35 23.04 21.30
N GLN A 89 10.49 22.49 21.69
CA GLN A 89 11.55 23.23 22.36
C GLN A 89 12.91 22.91 21.74
N LEU A 90 13.80 23.89 21.74
CA LEU A 90 15.14 23.77 21.17
C LEU A 90 16.11 24.48 22.12
N HIS A 91 17.09 23.73 22.59
CA HIS A 91 18.17 24.19 23.46
C HIS A 91 19.46 24.12 22.66
N LEU A 92 19.84 25.25 22.07
CA LEU A 92 21.00 25.35 21.17
C LEU A 92 22.31 25.04 21.89
N ASP A 93 22.45 25.48 23.15
CA ASP A 93 23.66 25.30 23.97
C ASP A 93 24.04 23.83 24.19
N HIS A 94 23.04 22.94 24.20
CA HIS A 94 23.22 21.51 24.42
C HIS A 94 22.96 20.68 23.17
N GLN A 95 22.62 21.31 22.04
CA GLN A 95 22.21 20.63 20.80
C GLN A 95 21.09 19.61 21.04
N VAL A 96 20.11 20.00 21.84
CA VAL A 96 18.96 19.17 22.23
C VAL A 96 17.66 19.83 21.81
N ALA A 97 16.75 19.05 21.24
CA ALA A 97 15.40 19.45 20.92
C ALA A 97 14.38 18.56 21.64
N ILE A 98 13.28 19.12 22.12
CA ILE A 98 12.09 18.36 22.50
C ILE A 98 11.15 18.39 21.31
N VAL A 99 10.77 17.20 20.85
CA VAL A 99 10.01 17.03 19.61
C VAL A 99 8.71 16.26 19.86
N SER A 100 7.73 16.48 19.00
CA SER A 100 6.44 15.77 19.02
C SER A 100 6.13 15.18 17.64
N VAL A 101 5.95 13.86 17.59
CA VAL A 101 5.44 13.15 16.42
C VAL A 101 3.92 13.36 16.32
N LYS A 102 3.23 13.39 17.46
CA LYS A 102 1.78 13.58 17.56
C LYS A 102 1.35 14.94 16.97
N GLU A 103 2.11 15.99 17.26
CA GLU A 103 1.84 17.33 16.73
C GLU A 103 2.11 17.41 15.22
N ALA A 104 3.22 16.83 14.75
CA ALA A 104 3.50 16.72 13.32
C ALA A 104 2.38 15.98 12.57
N ASP A 105 1.90 14.87 13.14
CA ASP A 105 0.77 14.11 12.59
C ASP A 105 -0.51 14.95 12.54
N HIS A 106 -0.77 15.75 13.57
CA HIS A 106 -1.93 16.64 13.61
C HIS A 106 -1.85 17.73 12.54
N GLN A 107 -0.69 18.37 12.39
CA GLN A 107 -0.45 19.38 11.36
C GLN A 107 -0.63 18.80 9.95
N ARG A 108 0.02 17.67 9.64
CA ARG A 108 -0.15 16.97 8.34
C ARG A 108 -1.58 16.56 8.11
N LYS A 109 -2.24 16.02 9.12
CA LYS A 109 -3.66 15.63 9.05
C LYS A 109 -4.51 16.83 8.64
N SER A 110 -4.37 17.98 9.30
CA SER A 110 -5.14 19.18 8.95
C SER A 110 -4.94 19.61 7.50
N VAL A 111 -3.69 19.62 7.01
CA VAL A 111 -3.37 19.92 5.61
C VAL A 111 -4.05 18.91 4.66
N LEU A 112 -3.96 17.62 4.97
CA LEU A 112 -4.62 16.58 4.18
C LEU A 112 -6.13 16.77 4.15
N TRP A 113 -6.78 17.13 5.27
CA TRP A 113 -8.22 17.37 5.30
C TRP A 113 -8.64 18.55 4.41
N HIS A 114 -7.90 19.66 4.44
CA HIS A 114 -8.15 20.77 3.53
C HIS A 114 -8.02 20.34 2.06
N LYS A 115 -6.97 19.58 1.74
CA LYS A 115 -6.75 19.04 0.39
C LYS A 115 -7.87 18.10 -0.06
N ILE A 116 -8.34 17.21 0.83
CA ILE A 116 -9.44 16.29 0.54
C ILE A 116 -10.74 17.07 0.25
N LYS A 117 -11.02 18.13 1.01
CA LYS A 117 -12.21 18.98 0.81
C LYS A 117 -12.17 19.68 -0.55
N GLU A 118 -11.04 20.32 -0.86
CA GLU A 118 -10.82 20.98 -2.15
C GLU A 118 -10.97 20.02 -3.34
N LEU A 119 -10.35 18.84 -3.26
CA LEU A 119 -10.47 17.82 -4.31
C LEU A 119 -11.88 17.27 -4.48
N LYS A 120 -12.67 17.23 -3.39
CA LYS A 120 -14.08 16.83 -3.46
C LYS A 120 -14.93 17.90 -4.13
N GLU A 121 -14.69 19.18 -3.84
CA GLU A 121 -15.38 20.30 -4.50
C GLU A 121 -15.09 20.34 -6.01
N GLN A 122 -13.87 20.00 -6.41
CA GLN A 122 -13.45 19.90 -7.81
C GLN A 122 -13.89 18.60 -8.50
N GLY A 123 -14.36 17.60 -7.75
CA GLY A 123 -14.74 16.29 -8.29
C GLY A 123 -13.57 15.38 -8.71
N THR A 124 -12.32 15.78 -8.46
CA THR A 124 -11.09 15.07 -8.89
C THR A 124 -10.49 14.15 -7.82
N LEU A 125 -11.18 13.97 -6.69
CA LEU A 125 -10.71 13.13 -5.57
C LEU A 125 -10.31 11.71 -6.00
N ASN A 126 -11.05 11.13 -6.95
CA ASN A 126 -10.80 9.77 -7.45
C ASN A 126 -9.58 9.65 -8.36
N ASP A 127 -9.03 10.77 -8.85
CA ASP A 127 -7.85 10.77 -9.71
C ASP A 127 -6.58 10.94 -8.90
N GLN A 128 -6.66 11.64 -7.76
CA GLN A 128 -5.52 11.87 -6.89
C GLN A 128 -5.06 10.59 -6.19
N GLN A 129 -3.80 10.25 -6.41
CA GLN A 129 -3.09 9.19 -5.68
C GLN A 129 -2.33 9.78 -4.49
N PHE A 130 -2.28 9.01 -3.41
CA PHE A 130 -1.51 9.30 -2.21
C PHE A 130 -0.63 8.10 -1.84
N THR A 131 0.39 8.34 -1.02
CA THR A 131 1.24 7.28 -0.45
C THR A 131 0.79 7.00 0.99
N ALA A 132 0.45 5.74 1.26
CA ALA A 132 0.10 5.24 2.59
C ALA A 132 1.22 4.37 3.13
N LYS A 133 1.46 4.46 4.44
CA LYS A 133 2.33 3.53 5.18
C LYS A 133 1.50 2.58 6.03
N ILE A 134 1.74 1.27 5.91
CA ILE A 134 0.99 0.27 6.70
C ILE A 134 1.44 0.33 8.16
N THR A 135 0.49 0.54 9.07
CA THR A 135 0.74 0.60 10.52
C THR A 135 0.39 -0.71 11.21
N GLY A 136 -0.62 -1.42 10.70
CA GLY A 136 -1.04 -2.70 11.25
C GLY A 136 -2.29 -3.24 10.57
N TYR A 137 -2.86 -4.30 11.13
CA TYR A 137 -4.08 -4.92 10.63
C TYR A 137 -4.89 -5.51 11.78
N ASN A 138 -6.17 -5.77 11.51
CA ASN A 138 -7.10 -6.45 12.40
C ASN A 138 -7.63 -7.70 11.69
N GLU A 139 -7.36 -8.88 12.25
CA GLU A 139 -7.75 -10.18 11.67
C GLU A 139 -9.26 -10.41 11.70
N GLU A 140 -9.93 -10.07 12.80
CA GLU A 140 -11.37 -10.29 12.99
C GLU A 140 -12.20 -9.48 11.99
N LYS A 141 -11.84 -8.19 11.83
CA LYS A 141 -12.56 -7.27 10.93
C LYS A 141 -12.01 -7.26 9.51
N GLN A 142 -10.87 -7.93 9.27
CA GLN A 142 -10.13 -7.90 8.00
C GLN A 142 -9.78 -6.47 7.53
N TYR A 143 -9.43 -5.60 8.48
CA TYR A 143 -9.05 -4.22 8.21
C TYR A 143 -7.53 -4.09 8.17
N ILE A 144 -7.03 -3.29 7.24
CA ILE A 144 -5.65 -2.84 7.21
C ILE A 144 -5.63 -1.39 7.64
N TYR A 145 -4.86 -1.09 8.69
CA TYR A 145 -4.63 0.28 9.13
C TYR A 145 -3.43 0.84 8.38
N VAL A 146 -3.62 2.05 7.86
CA VAL A 146 -2.57 2.76 7.14
C VAL A 146 -2.52 4.20 7.62
N LYS A 147 -1.36 4.82 7.47
CA LYS A 147 -1.12 6.23 7.76
C LYS A 147 -0.87 6.96 6.44
N VAL A 148 -1.65 8.00 6.17
CA VAL A 148 -1.56 8.85 4.97
C VAL A 148 -1.37 10.26 5.46
N GLU A 149 -0.23 10.89 5.14
CA GLU A 149 0.08 12.28 5.51
C GLU A 149 -0.40 12.65 6.94
N GLY A 150 0.08 11.92 7.95
CA GLY A 150 -0.29 12.14 9.37
C GLY A 150 -1.69 11.68 9.79
N ALA A 151 -2.62 11.46 8.87
CA ALA A 151 -3.94 10.92 9.15
C ALA A 151 -3.93 9.39 9.25
N THR A 152 -4.70 8.85 10.20
CA THR A 152 -4.97 7.41 10.28
C THR A 152 -6.16 7.06 9.38
N ALA A 153 -5.97 6.11 8.49
CA ALA A 153 -6.97 5.59 7.59
C ALA A 153 -7.08 4.06 7.72
N PHE A 154 -8.17 3.52 7.20
CA PHE A 154 -8.37 2.07 7.12
C PHE A 154 -8.76 1.65 5.72
N MET A 155 -8.46 0.40 5.40
CA MET A 155 -8.74 -0.22 4.12
C MET A 155 -9.35 -1.60 4.38
N PHE A 156 -10.36 -1.96 3.58
CA PHE A 156 -10.90 -3.32 3.60
C PHE A 156 -9.99 -4.28 2.84
N ARG A 157 -10.01 -5.56 3.19
CA ARG A 157 -9.29 -6.61 2.45
C ARG A 157 -9.57 -6.58 0.94
N ASN A 158 -10.83 -6.34 0.54
CA ASN A 158 -11.24 -6.32 -0.88
C ASN A 158 -10.68 -5.10 -1.65
N ASP A 159 -10.22 -4.09 -0.94
CA ASP A 159 -9.64 -2.88 -1.49
C ASP A 159 -8.11 -2.97 -1.65
N TRP A 160 -7.49 -4.12 -1.31
CA TRP A 160 -6.03 -4.30 -1.38
C TRP A 160 -5.50 -4.54 -2.80
N ASN A 161 -6.12 -5.46 -3.55
CA ASN A 161 -5.70 -5.85 -4.89
C ASN A 161 -6.91 -6.36 -5.69
N HIS A 162 -6.79 -6.34 -7.01
CA HIS A 162 -7.77 -6.89 -7.95
C HIS A 162 -7.79 -8.42 -7.98
N GLU A 163 -6.68 -9.05 -7.60
CA GLU A 163 -6.55 -10.50 -7.45
C GLU A 163 -7.10 -10.98 -6.10
N ARG A 164 -7.49 -12.25 -6.04
CA ARG A 164 -7.97 -12.88 -4.81
C ARG A 164 -6.82 -12.95 -3.81
N THR A 165 -6.76 -11.97 -2.91
CA THR A 165 -5.80 -11.95 -1.80
C THR A 165 -6.38 -12.77 -0.64
N TYR A 166 -5.68 -13.81 -0.22
CA TYR A 166 -6.23 -14.80 0.71
C TYR A 166 -6.17 -14.36 2.17
N ASN A 167 -5.05 -13.78 2.62
CA ASN A 167 -4.90 -13.36 4.02
C ASN A 167 -4.37 -11.93 4.14
N VAL A 168 -4.92 -11.20 5.11
CA VAL A 168 -4.47 -9.84 5.44
C VAL A 168 -3.08 -9.85 6.06
N ALA A 169 -2.76 -10.87 6.85
CA ALA A 169 -1.47 -11.02 7.53
C ALA A 169 -0.28 -11.09 6.55
N ASP A 170 -0.45 -11.77 5.41
CA ASP A 170 0.61 -11.95 4.41
C ASP A 170 0.96 -10.64 3.69
N VAL A 171 -0.01 -9.73 3.58
CA VAL A 171 0.12 -8.48 2.81
C VAL A 171 0.36 -7.25 3.68
N ALA A 172 -0.04 -7.29 4.95
CA ALA A 172 0.06 -6.15 5.88
C ALA A 172 1.44 -6.05 6.53
N GLN A 173 2.50 -6.01 5.71
CA GLN A 173 3.85 -5.76 6.20
C GLN A 173 3.95 -4.35 6.79
N ARG A 174 4.31 -4.25 8.07
CA ARG A 174 4.44 -2.96 8.76
C ARG A 174 5.50 -2.10 8.10
N ASN A 175 5.26 -0.79 8.09
CA ASN A 175 6.12 0.24 7.50
C ASN A 175 6.29 0.18 5.98
N LEU A 176 5.57 -0.71 5.27
CA LEU A 176 5.55 -0.72 3.82
C LEU A 176 4.78 0.49 3.29
N GLU A 177 5.37 1.18 2.31
CA GLU A 177 4.72 2.27 1.58
C GLU A 177 3.99 1.71 0.36
N ILE A 178 2.72 2.11 0.21
CA ILE A 178 1.84 1.65 -0.86
C ILE A 178 1.09 2.83 -1.49
N PRO A 179 0.83 2.78 -2.81
CA PRO A 179 -0.05 3.74 -3.45
C PRO A 179 -1.50 3.46 -3.08
N ILE A 180 -2.24 4.50 -2.70
CA ILE A 180 -3.68 4.41 -2.38
C ILE A 180 -4.44 5.57 -2.99
N LYS A 181 -5.75 5.41 -3.10
CA LYS A 181 -6.69 6.49 -3.32
C LYS A 181 -7.71 6.57 -2.19
N ILE A 182 -8.21 7.76 -1.91
CA ILE A 182 -9.23 7.98 -0.89
C ILE A 182 -10.59 7.68 -1.51
N SER A 183 -11.31 6.70 -0.96
CA SER A 183 -12.61 6.29 -1.50
C SER A 183 -13.75 6.98 -0.76
N ARG A 184 -13.65 7.08 0.56
CA ARG A 184 -14.67 7.71 1.40
C ARG A 184 -14.01 8.36 2.59
N PHE A 185 -14.58 9.46 3.06
CA PHE A 185 -14.18 10.08 4.30
C PHE A 185 -15.41 10.59 5.04
N ASP A 186 -15.25 10.74 6.34
CA ASP A 186 -16.28 11.23 7.25
C ASP A 186 -15.66 12.35 8.10
N GLU A 187 -16.19 13.56 7.94
CA GLU A 187 -15.68 14.76 8.60
C GLU A 187 -15.99 14.79 10.10
N GLU A 188 -17.11 14.20 10.53
CA GLU A 188 -17.52 14.19 11.94
C GLU A 188 -16.66 13.21 12.73
N THR A 189 -16.50 12.00 12.19
CA THR A 189 -15.72 10.96 12.88
C THR A 189 -14.23 11.03 12.58
N GLY A 190 -13.83 11.83 11.59
CA GLY A 190 -12.44 11.97 11.12
C GLY A 190 -11.88 10.67 10.54
N LYS A 191 -12.75 9.75 10.10
CA LYS A 191 -12.37 8.45 9.54
C LYS A 191 -12.18 8.56 8.03
N ILE A 192 -11.09 7.97 7.53
CA ILE A 192 -10.76 7.94 6.11
C ILE A 192 -10.69 6.48 5.67
N GLN A 193 -11.47 6.15 4.65
CA GLN A 193 -11.43 4.87 3.96
C GLN A 193 -10.63 5.02 2.68
N VAL A 194 -9.66 4.14 2.49
CA VAL A 194 -8.77 4.15 1.32
C VAL A 194 -8.81 2.83 0.58
N SER A 195 -8.46 2.88 -0.71
CA SER A 195 -8.36 1.72 -1.58
C SER A 195 -7.06 1.73 -2.38
N ARG A 196 -6.27 0.67 -2.23
CA ARG A 196 -5.09 0.40 -3.05
C ARG A 196 -5.51 -0.08 -4.44
N LYS A 197 -6.59 -0.84 -4.51
CA LYS A 197 -7.21 -1.32 -5.76
C LYS A 197 -7.58 -0.18 -6.71
N ALA A 198 -8.06 0.95 -6.17
CA ALA A 198 -8.36 2.13 -6.98
C ALA A 198 -7.11 2.86 -7.51
N ALA A 199 -5.95 2.67 -6.87
CA ALA A 199 -4.67 3.23 -7.31
C ALA A 199 -3.97 2.36 -8.37
N ILE A 200 -4.20 1.05 -8.33
CA ILE A 200 -3.55 0.09 -9.24
C ILE A 200 -4.41 -0.12 -10.49
N GLU A 201 -3.76 -0.17 -11.65
CA GLU A 201 -4.40 -0.49 -12.92
C GLU A 201 -5.09 -1.87 -12.86
N ASP A 202 -6.32 -1.92 -13.35
CA ASP A 202 -7.05 -3.18 -13.45
C ASP A 202 -6.63 -3.94 -14.72
N ASN A 203 -5.59 -4.77 -14.59
CA ASN A 203 -5.07 -5.60 -15.68
C ASN A 203 -6.16 -6.42 -16.39
N PHE A 204 -7.18 -6.91 -15.66
CA PHE A 204 -8.28 -7.65 -16.29
C PHE A 204 -9.08 -6.74 -17.20
N ARG A 205 -9.50 -5.59 -16.69
CA ARG A 205 -10.34 -4.66 -17.45
C ARG A 205 -9.60 -4.13 -18.68
N ALA A 206 -8.37 -3.64 -18.49
CA ALA A 206 -7.54 -3.12 -19.58
C ALA A 206 -7.31 -4.18 -20.67
N LEU A 207 -7.07 -5.44 -20.27
CA LEU A 207 -6.87 -6.54 -21.21
C LEU A 207 -8.16 -6.93 -21.94
N MET A 208 -9.30 -6.97 -21.24
CA MET A 208 -10.58 -7.28 -21.87
C MET A 208 -11.00 -6.20 -22.87
N GLU A 209 -10.83 -4.92 -22.54
CA GLU A 209 -11.07 -3.80 -23.46
C GLU A 209 -10.16 -3.89 -24.70
N GLN A 210 -8.90 -4.32 -24.53
CA GLN A 210 -7.99 -4.57 -25.65
C GLN A 210 -8.47 -5.73 -26.54
N TYR A 211 -8.88 -6.85 -25.95
CA TYR A 211 -9.33 -8.04 -26.71
C TYR A 211 -10.73 -7.89 -27.31
N GLU A 212 -11.60 -7.02 -26.80
CA GLU A 212 -12.88 -6.69 -27.43
C GLU A 212 -12.69 -6.09 -28.84
N ASN A 213 -11.57 -5.39 -29.07
CA ASN A 213 -11.21 -4.82 -30.37
C ASN A 213 -10.44 -5.80 -31.28
N MET A 214 -10.13 -7.01 -30.81
CA MET A 214 -9.38 -8.01 -31.56
C MET A 214 -10.28 -9.16 -32.03
N GLU A 215 -10.13 -9.59 -33.29
CA GLU A 215 -10.90 -10.73 -33.80
C GLU A 215 -10.44 -12.08 -33.25
N ARG A 216 -9.13 -12.22 -32.98
CA ARG A 216 -8.46 -13.41 -32.42
C ARG A 216 -7.21 -12.99 -31.64
N PHE A 217 -6.89 -13.75 -30.60
CA PHE A 217 -5.68 -13.59 -29.79
C PHE A 217 -5.19 -14.95 -29.31
N VAL A 218 -3.94 -15.00 -28.89
CA VAL A 218 -3.28 -16.23 -28.43
C VAL A 218 -3.42 -16.36 -26.92
N GLY A 219 -3.65 -17.57 -26.43
CA GLY A 219 -3.64 -17.89 -25.00
C GLY A 219 -2.93 -19.20 -24.73
N ARG A 220 -2.44 -19.37 -23.49
CA ARG A 220 -1.81 -20.62 -23.02
C ARG A 220 -2.78 -21.37 -22.14
N VAL A 221 -3.00 -22.65 -22.41
CA VAL A 221 -3.87 -23.48 -21.57
C VAL A 221 -3.18 -23.70 -20.23
N GLN A 222 -3.79 -23.23 -19.14
CA GLN A 222 -3.24 -23.40 -17.80
C GLN A 222 -3.65 -24.74 -17.21
N ASN A 223 -4.96 -25.06 -17.31
CA ASN A 223 -5.51 -26.29 -16.77
C ASN A 223 -6.72 -26.73 -17.59
N VAL A 224 -6.92 -28.04 -17.69
CA VAL A 224 -8.07 -28.65 -18.37
C VAL A 224 -8.78 -29.55 -17.36
N HIS A 225 -9.96 -29.12 -16.93
CA HIS A 225 -10.75 -29.88 -15.97
C HIS A 225 -11.90 -30.58 -16.69
N ALA A 226 -12.03 -31.90 -16.48
CA ALA A 226 -13.04 -32.73 -17.14
C ALA A 226 -14.48 -32.20 -16.92
N ILE A 227 -14.76 -31.66 -15.73
CA ILE A 227 -16.08 -31.15 -15.34
C ILE A 227 -16.22 -29.62 -15.53
N HIS A 228 -15.18 -28.83 -15.21
CA HIS A 228 -15.30 -27.38 -15.14
C HIS A 228 -14.95 -26.67 -16.46
N GLY A 229 -14.27 -27.36 -17.37
CA GLY A 229 -13.85 -26.86 -18.68
C GLY A 229 -12.37 -26.54 -18.77
N ILE A 230 -12.00 -25.85 -19.84
CA ILE A 230 -10.61 -25.46 -20.14
C ILE A 230 -10.37 -24.07 -19.56
N PHE A 231 -9.24 -23.87 -18.89
CA PHE A 231 -8.80 -22.58 -18.37
C PHE A 231 -7.60 -22.09 -19.18
N ILE A 232 -7.75 -20.91 -19.76
CA ILE A 232 -6.76 -20.31 -20.65
C ILE A 232 -6.19 -19.08 -19.94
N GLN A 233 -4.88 -19.08 -19.75
CA GLN A 233 -4.12 -17.94 -19.30
C GLN A 233 -3.83 -17.03 -20.50
N LEU A 234 -4.26 -15.79 -20.37
CA LEU A 234 -4.00 -14.70 -21.31
C LEU A 234 -2.81 -13.87 -20.80
N ASP A 235 -2.53 -12.78 -21.51
CA ASP A 235 -1.52 -11.83 -21.10
C ASP A 235 -1.80 -11.24 -19.70
N LYS A 236 -0.77 -10.66 -19.08
CA LYS A 236 -0.83 -10.08 -17.72
C LYS A 236 -1.34 -11.06 -16.64
N GLY A 237 -1.26 -12.37 -16.89
CA GLY A 237 -1.61 -13.42 -15.92
C GLY A 237 -3.11 -13.67 -15.74
N VAL A 238 -3.97 -13.09 -16.59
CA VAL A 238 -5.43 -13.22 -16.48
C VAL A 238 -5.88 -14.61 -16.93
N VAL A 239 -6.65 -15.32 -16.10
CA VAL A 239 -7.16 -16.66 -16.42
C VAL A 239 -8.66 -16.59 -16.73
N VAL A 240 -9.05 -17.15 -17.87
CA VAL A 240 -10.44 -17.13 -18.37
C VAL A 240 -10.93 -18.53 -18.71
N LYS A 241 -12.26 -18.69 -18.79
CA LYS A 241 -12.85 -19.98 -19.18
C LYS A 241 -12.93 -20.09 -20.70
N GLY A 242 -12.30 -21.14 -21.23
CA GLY A 242 -12.34 -21.54 -22.63
C GLY A 242 -13.49 -22.51 -22.92
N GLU A 243 -14.24 -22.23 -23.98
CA GLU A 243 -15.16 -23.14 -24.64
C GLU A 243 -14.48 -23.70 -25.89
N LYS A 244 -14.61 -25.00 -26.10
CA LYS A 244 -14.04 -25.70 -27.26
C LYS A 244 -15.16 -26.22 -28.16
N PRO A 245 -15.17 -25.89 -29.47
CA PRO A 245 -16.01 -26.58 -30.43
C PRO A 245 -15.72 -28.09 -30.49
N SER A 246 -16.68 -28.91 -30.90
CA SER A 246 -16.47 -30.36 -31.06
C SER A 246 -15.44 -30.71 -32.13
N SER A 247 -15.23 -29.83 -33.12
CA SER A 247 -14.30 -30.01 -34.23
C SER A 247 -12.82 -29.95 -33.87
N ILE A 248 -12.45 -29.35 -32.73
CA ILE A 248 -11.06 -29.13 -32.31
C ILE A 248 -10.66 -30.22 -31.31
N PRO A 249 -9.46 -30.83 -31.38
CA PRO A 249 -9.00 -31.79 -30.37
C PRO A 249 -8.83 -31.13 -28.99
N SER A 250 -8.96 -31.89 -27.91
CA SER A 250 -8.78 -31.35 -26.56
C SER A 250 -7.33 -30.91 -26.35
N PRO A 251 -7.08 -29.63 -26.03
CA PRO A 251 -5.73 -29.16 -25.75
C PRO A 251 -5.24 -29.72 -24.42
N ARG A 252 -3.92 -29.86 -24.26
CA ARG A 252 -3.29 -30.26 -23.00
C ARG A 252 -2.90 -29.01 -22.19
N PRO A 253 -2.68 -29.15 -20.88
CA PRO A 253 -2.03 -28.09 -20.12
C PRO A 253 -0.74 -27.68 -20.82
N ASN A 254 -0.47 -26.38 -20.83
CA ASN A 254 0.67 -25.72 -21.45
C ASN A 254 0.60 -25.48 -22.97
N ASP A 255 -0.42 -25.97 -23.66
CA ASP A 255 -0.56 -25.75 -25.10
C ASP A 255 -0.95 -24.30 -25.43
N ILE A 256 -0.56 -23.86 -26.62
CA ILE A 256 -0.89 -22.55 -27.16
C ILE A 256 -2.11 -22.70 -28.07
N VAL A 257 -3.12 -21.85 -27.85
CA VAL A 257 -4.40 -21.91 -28.54
C VAL A 257 -4.81 -20.53 -29.05
N SER A 258 -5.35 -20.48 -30.27
CA SER A 258 -5.90 -19.26 -30.87
C SER A 258 -7.36 -19.11 -30.47
N CYS A 259 -7.66 -18.05 -29.73
CA CYS A 259 -8.93 -17.82 -29.06
C CYS A 259 -9.64 -16.56 -29.58
N ARG A 260 -10.96 -16.51 -29.40
CA ARG A 260 -11.78 -15.33 -29.63
C ARG A 260 -12.61 -15.03 -28.38
N LEU A 261 -12.76 -13.75 -28.05
CA LEU A 261 -13.62 -13.31 -26.96
C LEU A 261 -15.10 -13.51 -27.31
N LYS A 262 -15.85 -14.19 -26.43
CA LYS A 262 -17.30 -14.40 -26.60
C LYS A 262 -18.12 -13.44 -25.73
N GLY A 263 -17.61 -13.12 -24.54
CA GLY A 263 -18.26 -12.19 -23.64
C GLY A 263 -17.50 -12.01 -22.34
N VAL A 264 -17.65 -10.82 -21.75
CA VAL A 264 -16.96 -10.39 -20.54
C VAL A 264 -17.98 -9.96 -19.50
N ASP A 265 -17.82 -10.44 -18.27
CA ASP A 265 -18.51 -9.93 -17.09
C ASP A 265 -17.49 -9.22 -16.20
N TYR A 266 -17.46 -7.89 -16.30
CA TYR A 266 -16.57 -7.02 -15.53
C TYR A 266 -16.85 -7.04 -14.03
N LYS A 267 -18.10 -7.30 -13.60
CA LYS A 267 -18.47 -7.35 -12.18
C LYS A 267 -17.96 -8.63 -11.53
N LYS A 268 -18.12 -9.76 -12.21
CA LYS A 268 -17.63 -11.07 -11.73
C LYS A 268 -16.16 -11.31 -12.04
N ARG A 269 -15.51 -10.44 -12.82
CA ARG A 269 -14.15 -10.60 -13.34
C ARG A 269 -13.97 -11.94 -14.05
N THR A 270 -14.98 -12.32 -14.85
CA THR A 270 -14.98 -13.56 -15.62
C THR A 270 -15.18 -13.26 -17.08
N ALA A 271 -14.36 -13.83 -17.95
CA ALA A 271 -14.57 -13.78 -19.39
C ALA A 271 -14.69 -15.21 -19.94
N ARG A 272 -15.42 -15.32 -21.05
CA ARG A 272 -15.55 -16.54 -21.83
C ARG A 272 -14.88 -16.34 -23.17
N VAL A 273 -14.03 -17.29 -23.54
CA VAL A 273 -13.33 -17.31 -24.82
C VAL A 273 -13.65 -18.60 -25.55
N VAL A 274 -13.72 -18.55 -26.88
CA VAL A 274 -13.90 -19.73 -27.72
C VAL A 274 -12.57 -20.04 -28.40
N ILE A 275 -12.12 -21.28 -28.28
CA ILE A 275 -10.94 -21.76 -29.01
C ILE A 275 -11.34 -21.90 -30.48
N THR A 276 -10.66 -21.16 -31.35
CA THR A 276 -10.92 -21.14 -32.80
C THR A 276 -9.86 -21.87 -33.60
N GLY A 277 -8.62 -21.96 -33.11
CA GLY A 277 -7.52 -22.64 -33.77
C GLY A 277 -6.67 -23.44 -32.77
N TYR A 278 -6.59 -24.75 -32.97
CA TYR A 278 -5.68 -25.67 -32.28
C TYR A 278 -5.64 -27.03 -33.02
N PRO A 279 -4.45 -27.65 -33.20
CA PRO A 279 -3.12 -27.11 -32.95
C PRO A 279 -2.66 -26.20 -34.10
N GLU A 280 -2.38 -24.92 -33.82
CA GLU A 280 -1.70 -24.07 -34.81
C GLU A 280 -0.19 -24.30 -34.73
N GLY A 281 0.38 -24.94 -35.76
CA GLY A 281 1.83 -25.04 -35.94
C GLY A 281 2.57 -26.10 -35.11
N GLN A 282 1.90 -26.89 -34.26
CA GLN A 282 2.53 -28.12 -33.75
C GLN A 282 2.49 -29.18 -34.86
N LYS A 283 3.66 -29.52 -35.43
CA LYS A 283 3.84 -30.85 -36.03
C LYS A 283 3.29 -31.85 -35.02
N GLU A 284 2.38 -32.72 -35.46
CA GLU A 284 1.96 -33.86 -34.67
C GLU A 284 3.22 -34.46 -34.02
N ARG A 285 3.30 -34.39 -32.69
CA ARG A 285 4.30 -35.19 -31.98
C ARG A 285 3.88 -36.62 -32.25
N VAL A 286 4.51 -37.24 -33.25
CA VAL A 286 4.39 -38.67 -33.53
C VAL A 286 4.68 -39.37 -32.21
N ASP A 287 3.68 -40.07 -31.70
CA ASP A 287 3.83 -40.89 -30.50
C ASP A 287 4.95 -41.90 -30.78
N PRO A 288 6.05 -41.94 -30.01
CA PRO A 288 7.14 -42.91 -30.24
C PRO A 288 6.68 -44.37 -30.18
N GLY A 289 5.51 -44.64 -29.58
CA GLY A 289 4.89 -45.97 -29.48
C GLY A 289 4.10 -46.40 -30.72
N ALA A 290 3.84 -45.53 -31.70
CA ALA A 290 3.11 -45.90 -32.91
C ALA A 290 3.90 -46.85 -33.83
N PHE A 291 5.23 -46.96 -33.63
CA PHE A 291 6.09 -47.89 -34.33
C PHE A 291 6.06 -49.34 -33.78
N LEU A 292 5.49 -49.57 -32.59
CA LEU A 292 5.51 -50.90 -31.94
C LEU A 292 4.33 -51.80 -32.36
N TYR A 293 3.42 -51.31 -33.19
CA TYR A 293 2.20 -52.02 -33.61
C TYR A 293 2.01 -52.05 -35.15
N GLN A 294 3.07 -51.86 -35.94
CA GLN A 294 3.08 -52.11 -37.39
C GLN A 294 3.88 -53.36 -37.72
#